data_AF-A0A6J0A8B1-F1
#
_entry.id   AF-A0A6J0A8B1-F1
#
_cell.length_a   1.000
_cell.length_b   1.000
_cell.length_c   1.000
_cell.angle_alpha   90.00
_cell.angle_beta   90.00
_cell.angle_gamma   90.00
#
_symmetry.space_group_name_H-M   'P 1'
#
loop_
_entity.id
_entity.type
_entity.pdbx_description
1 polymer ?
#
loop_
_entity_poly.entity_id
_entity_poly.type
_entity_poly.pdbx_seq_one_letter_code
_entity_poly.pdbx_strand_id
1 'polypeptide(L)'
;MTQQPLRGVTSLRFNQDQSCFCCAMETGVRIYNVEPLMEKGHLDHEQVGSMGLVEMLHRSNLLALVGGGSSPKFSEISVLIWDDAREGKDSKDKLVLEFTFTKPVLAVRMRHDKIVIVLRNRIYVYSFPDNPRKLFEFDTRDNPKGLCDLCPSLEKQLLVFPGHKCGSLQLVDLASTKPGTSSAPFTINAHQSDVACVSLNQPGTVVASASQKGTLIRLFDTQSKEKLVELRRGTDPATLYCINFSHDSSFLCASSDKGTVHIFALKDTRLNRRSALARVGKVGPMIGQYVDSQWSLASFTVPAESACICAFGRNTSKNVNSVIAICVDGTFHKYVFTPDGNCNREAFDVYLDICDDDDF
;
A
#
# COMPACT_ATOMS: atom_id res chain seq x y z
N MET A 1 23.02 6.08 -25.71
CA MET A 1 22.33 6.15 -24.41
C MET A 1 21.30 5.04 -24.40
N THR A 2 21.72 3.85 -23.96
CA THR A 2 20.87 2.68 -23.80
C THR A 2 19.95 2.94 -22.62
N GLN A 3 18.64 3.09 -22.88
CA GLN A 3 17.64 2.92 -21.83
C GLN A 3 17.87 1.52 -21.26
N GLN A 4 18.20 1.43 -19.97
CA GLN A 4 18.11 0.15 -19.27
C GLN A 4 16.67 -0.34 -19.48
N PRO A 5 16.45 -1.58 -19.97
CA PRO A 5 15.10 -2.11 -20.04
C PRO A 5 14.51 -2.06 -18.63
N LEU A 6 13.26 -1.59 -18.52
CA LEU A 6 12.46 -1.77 -17.32
C LEU A 6 12.66 -3.23 -16.88
N ARG A 7 13.18 -3.47 -15.67
CA ARG A 7 13.55 -4.82 -15.20
C ARG A 7 12.35 -5.75 -14.94
N GLY A 8 11.26 -5.52 -15.68
CA GLY A 8 10.07 -6.36 -15.75
C GLY A 8 9.13 -6.26 -14.56
N VAL A 9 9.35 -5.36 -13.59
CA VAL A 9 8.48 -5.26 -12.40
C VAL A 9 7.15 -4.61 -12.77
N THR A 10 6.06 -5.34 -12.56
CA THR A 10 4.69 -4.90 -12.88
C THR A 10 3.97 -4.35 -11.66
N SER A 11 4.21 -4.93 -10.47
CA SER A 11 3.68 -4.40 -9.21
C SER A 11 4.55 -4.76 -7.99
N LEU A 12 4.50 -3.89 -6.99
CA LEU A 12 5.19 -4.04 -5.70
C LEU A 12 4.21 -3.86 -4.55
N ARG A 13 4.30 -4.73 -3.54
CA ARG A 13 3.45 -4.67 -2.34
C ARG A 13 4.22 -5.10 -1.11
N PHE A 14 4.13 -4.31 -0.04
CA PHE A 14 4.49 -4.80 1.29
C PHE A 14 3.40 -5.76 1.79
N ASN A 15 3.79 -6.76 2.55
CA ASN A 15 2.83 -7.51 3.36
C ASN A 15 2.26 -6.61 4.48
N GLN A 16 1.23 -7.11 5.15
CA GLN A 16 0.38 -6.38 6.10
C GLN A 16 1.15 -5.76 7.27
N ASP A 17 2.26 -6.37 7.68
CA ASP A 17 3.13 -5.90 8.76
C ASP A 17 4.44 -5.28 8.25
N GLN A 18 4.52 -4.95 6.95
CA GLN A 18 5.65 -4.26 6.31
C GLN A 18 7.00 -4.96 6.45
N SER A 19 7.00 -6.25 6.81
CA SER A 19 8.22 -7.00 7.12
C SER A 19 8.73 -7.82 5.94
N CYS A 20 7.88 -8.05 4.94
CA CYS A 20 8.20 -8.62 3.65
C CYS A 20 7.62 -7.74 2.55
N PHE A 21 8.12 -7.91 1.33
CA PHE A 21 7.45 -7.41 0.14
C PHE A 21 7.44 -8.47 -0.95
N CYS A 22 6.43 -8.40 -1.81
CA CYS A 22 6.30 -9.21 -2.99
C CYS A 22 6.36 -8.34 -4.25
N CYS A 23 6.90 -8.92 -5.30
CA CYS A 23 7.18 -8.29 -6.58
C CYS A 23 6.56 -9.16 -7.67
N ALA A 24 5.52 -8.67 -8.35
CA ALA A 24 5.04 -9.27 -9.59
C ALA A 24 5.88 -8.76 -10.76
N MET A 25 6.20 -9.65 -11.68
CA MET A 25 7.15 -9.40 -12.75
C MET A 25 6.69 -10.03 -14.07
N GLU A 26 7.28 -9.55 -15.16
CA GLU A 26 7.20 -10.19 -16.48
C GLU A 26 7.78 -11.60 -16.47
N THR A 27 8.67 -11.91 -15.52
CA THR A 27 9.34 -13.20 -15.37
C THR A 27 8.82 -14.02 -14.19
N GLY A 28 7.68 -13.64 -13.58
CA GLY A 28 7.05 -14.39 -12.49
C GLY A 28 6.82 -13.55 -11.23
N VAL A 29 7.13 -14.12 -10.07
CA VAL A 29 6.93 -13.50 -8.74
C VAL A 29 8.19 -13.69 -7.91
N ARG A 30 8.58 -12.67 -7.16
CA ARG A 30 9.63 -12.79 -6.13
C ARG A 30 9.15 -12.25 -4.78
N ILE A 31 9.60 -12.87 -3.69
CA ILE A 31 9.23 -12.52 -2.31
C ILE A 31 10.50 -12.26 -1.52
N TYR A 32 10.53 -11.13 -0.83
CA TYR A 32 11.70 -10.69 -0.07
C TYR A 32 11.33 -10.40 1.37
N ASN A 33 12.22 -10.80 2.28
CA ASN A 33 12.28 -10.23 3.62
C ASN A 33 12.90 -8.82 3.53
N VAL A 34 12.35 -7.88 4.29
CA VAL A 34 12.77 -6.46 4.22
C VAL A 34 14.02 -6.18 5.05
N GLU A 35 14.12 -6.75 6.26
CA GLU A 35 15.25 -6.57 7.17
C GLU A 35 15.63 -7.90 7.86
N PRO A 36 16.81 -8.49 7.57
CA PRO A 36 17.72 -8.11 6.48
C PRO A 36 17.07 -8.30 5.09
N LEU A 37 17.51 -7.53 4.10
CA LEU A 37 17.04 -7.73 2.72
C LEU A 37 17.51 -9.10 2.23
N MET A 38 16.56 -10.00 1.94
CA MET A 38 16.87 -11.38 1.54
C MET A 38 15.70 -11.95 0.74
N GLU A 39 15.97 -12.63 -0.37
CA GLU A 39 14.92 -13.38 -1.08
C GLU A 39 14.47 -14.58 -0.23
N LYS A 40 13.16 -14.75 -0.12
CA LYS A 40 12.51 -15.83 0.64
C LYS A 40 11.99 -16.94 -0.26
N GLY A 41 11.73 -16.62 -1.53
CA GLY A 41 11.25 -17.55 -2.54
C GLY A 41 10.78 -16.78 -3.77
N HIS A 42 10.64 -17.51 -4.87
CA HIS A 42 10.11 -17.00 -6.12
C HIS A 42 9.28 -18.06 -6.83
N LEU A 43 8.45 -17.60 -7.76
CA LEU A 43 7.77 -18.42 -8.75
C LEU A 43 8.23 -17.93 -10.12
N ASP A 44 8.86 -18.79 -10.90
CA ASP A 44 9.46 -18.41 -12.18
C ASP A 44 8.40 -18.30 -13.31
N HIS A 45 8.85 -17.85 -14.48
CA HIS A 45 8.01 -17.71 -15.67
C HIS A 45 7.47 -19.08 -16.16
N GLU A 46 8.17 -20.18 -15.92
CA GLU A 46 7.69 -21.52 -16.27
C GLU A 46 6.57 -22.00 -15.34
N GLN A 47 6.55 -21.56 -14.10
CA GLN A 47 5.49 -21.88 -13.14
C GLN A 47 4.26 -21.00 -13.36
N VAL A 48 4.44 -19.69 -13.52
CA VAL A 48 3.30 -18.74 -13.48
C VAL A 48 3.19 -17.77 -14.68
N GLY A 49 4.17 -17.73 -15.57
CA GLY A 49 4.22 -16.75 -16.66
C GLY A 49 4.45 -15.32 -16.16
N SER A 50 4.10 -14.31 -16.95
CA SER A 50 4.10 -12.93 -16.47
C SER A 50 2.92 -12.67 -15.54
N MET A 51 3.18 -11.89 -14.50
CA MET A 51 2.22 -11.63 -13.42
C MET A 51 1.91 -10.14 -13.33
N GLY A 52 0.63 -9.81 -13.10
CA GLY A 52 0.18 -8.44 -12.90
C GLY A 52 0.14 -8.06 -11.43
N LEU A 53 -0.39 -8.95 -10.59
CA LEU A 53 -0.53 -8.72 -9.15
C LEU A 53 -0.07 -9.93 -8.35
N VAL A 54 0.54 -9.65 -7.21
CA VAL A 54 0.80 -10.59 -6.13
C VAL A 54 0.44 -9.92 -4.80
N GLU A 55 -0.26 -10.63 -3.93
CA GLU A 55 -0.53 -10.22 -2.55
C GLU A 55 -0.17 -11.38 -1.61
N MET A 56 0.60 -11.09 -0.56
CA MET A 56 0.94 -12.06 0.49
C MET A 56 -0.14 -12.06 1.57
N LEU A 57 -0.42 -13.22 2.18
CA LEU A 57 -1.15 -13.27 3.46
C LEU A 57 -0.13 -13.31 4.60
N HIS A 58 0.16 -12.15 5.19
CA HIS A 58 1.14 -11.95 6.25
C HIS A 58 2.50 -12.59 5.91
N ARG A 59 2.94 -13.56 6.72
CA ARG A 59 4.10 -14.41 6.46
C ARG A 59 3.69 -15.89 6.36
N SER A 60 2.45 -16.14 5.95
CA SER A 60 1.98 -17.50 5.66
C SER A 60 2.49 -17.98 4.31
N ASN A 61 2.16 -19.23 4.00
CA ASN A 61 2.38 -19.92 2.74
C ASN A 61 1.38 -19.52 1.62
N LEU A 62 0.37 -18.69 1.92
CA LEU A 62 -0.66 -18.32 0.95
C LEU A 62 -0.33 -17.03 0.20
N LEU A 63 -0.38 -17.12 -1.13
CA LEU A 63 -0.23 -15.99 -2.06
C LEU A 63 -1.47 -15.89 -2.94
N ALA A 64 -1.94 -14.67 -3.17
CA ALA A 64 -2.94 -14.39 -4.19
C ALA A 64 -2.25 -13.83 -5.45
N LEU A 65 -2.52 -14.45 -6.58
CA LEU A 65 -1.86 -14.24 -7.86
C LEU A 65 -2.89 -13.83 -8.92
N VAL A 66 -2.58 -12.80 -9.72
CA VAL A 66 -3.38 -12.40 -10.89
C VAL A 66 -2.46 -12.26 -12.09
N GLY A 67 -2.77 -12.97 -13.18
CA GLY A 67 -2.01 -12.88 -14.41
C GLY A 67 -2.07 -11.47 -15.02
N GLY A 68 -1.01 -11.08 -15.72
CA GLY A 68 -0.90 -9.77 -16.35
C GLY A 68 0.47 -9.60 -17.00
N GLY A 69 0.79 -8.42 -17.51
CA GLY A 69 2.04 -8.20 -18.25
C GLY A 69 1.97 -8.71 -19.70
N SER A 70 3.11 -9.02 -20.26
CA SER A 70 3.30 -9.24 -21.70
C SER A 70 3.07 -10.69 -22.15
N SER A 71 3.24 -11.67 -21.24
CA SER A 71 3.15 -13.11 -21.54
C SER A 71 2.48 -13.91 -20.40
N PRO A 72 1.22 -13.63 -20.05
CA PRO A 72 0.59 -14.24 -18.88
C PRO A 72 0.13 -15.67 -19.17
N LYS A 73 0.39 -16.60 -18.23
CA LYS A 73 -0.21 -17.96 -18.27
C LYS A 73 -1.63 -18.01 -17.72
N PHE A 74 -1.97 -17.04 -16.89
CA PHE A 74 -3.25 -16.95 -16.20
C PHE A 74 -4.00 -15.68 -16.60
N SER A 75 -5.33 -15.70 -16.48
CA SER A 75 -6.14 -14.58 -16.89
C SER A 75 -6.12 -13.43 -15.88
N GLU A 76 -6.21 -12.18 -16.37
CA GLU A 76 -6.36 -10.97 -15.54
C GLU A 76 -7.71 -10.88 -14.81
N ILE A 77 -8.67 -11.75 -15.18
CA ILE A 77 -9.98 -11.85 -14.54
C ILE A 77 -10.04 -12.94 -13.46
N SER A 78 -8.95 -13.69 -13.24
CA SER A 78 -8.87 -14.77 -12.24
C SER A 78 -7.90 -14.41 -11.12
N VAL A 79 -8.32 -14.61 -9.87
CA VAL A 79 -7.44 -14.62 -8.69
C VAL A 79 -7.14 -16.06 -8.31
N LEU A 80 -5.87 -16.41 -8.37
CA LEU A 80 -5.35 -17.74 -8.06
C LEU A 80 -4.73 -17.73 -6.67
N ILE A 81 -5.08 -18.71 -5.84
CA ILE A 81 -4.48 -18.86 -4.50
C ILE A 81 -3.46 -19.97 -4.56
N TRP A 82 -2.22 -19.59 -4.34
CA TRP A 82 -1.08 -20.48 -4.29
C TRP A 82 -0.73 -20.81 -2.84
N ASP A 83 -0.56 -22.09 -2.55
CA ASP A 83 -0.05 -22.59 -1.28
C ASP A 83 1.38 -23.09 -1.48
N ASP A 84 2.36 -22.32 -1.01
CA ASP A 84 3.77 -22.65 -1.19
C ASP A 84 4.23 -23.83 -0.31
N ALA A 85 3.54 -24.11 0.80
CA ALA A 85 3.88 -25.23 1.69
C ALA A 85 3.37 -26.57 1.16
N ARG A 86 2.43 -26.56 0.21
CA ARG A 86 1.88 -27.77 -0.37
C ARG A 86 2.91 -28.47 -1.25
N GLU A 87 3.17 -29.74 -0.96
CA GLU A 87 3.99 -30.60 -1.82
C GLU A 87 3.14 -31.15 -2.98
N GLY A 88 3.75 -31.23 -4.16
CA GLY A 88 3.13 -31.74 -5.38
C GLY A 88 4.18 -32.06 -6.42
N LYS A 89 3.83 -32.92 -7.38
CA LYS A 89 4.75 -33.27 -8.49
C LYS A 89 4.77 -32.17 -9.54
N ASP A 90 3.63 -31.50 -9.72
CA ASP A 90 3.48 -30.40 -10.66
C ASP A 90 3.26 -29.10 -9.90
N SER A 91 3.77 -27.99 -10.45
CA SER A 91 3.57 -26.65 -9.87
C SER A 91 2.08 -26.29 -9.72
N LYS A 92 1.21 -26.85 -10.57
CA LYS A 92 -0.24 -26.70 -10.50
C LYS A 92 -0.86 -27.32 -9.25
N ASP A 93 -0.21 -28.29 -8.61
CA ASP A 93 -0.72 -28.89 -7.36
C ASP A 93 -0.73 -27.89 -6.20
N LYS A 94 0.13 -26.87 -6.27
CA LYS A 94 0.17 -25.76 -5.31
C LYS A 94 -0.97 -24.75 -5.49
N LEU A 95 -1.71 -24.80 -6.60
CA LEU A 95 -2.89 -23.98 -6.79
C LEU A 95 -4.07 -24.58 -6.00
N VAL A 96 -4.50 -23.90 -4.94
CA VAL A 96 -5.53 -24.42 -4.02
C VAL A 96 -6.92 -23.85 -4.26
N LEU A 97 -7.03 -22.62 -4.80
CA LEU A 97 -8.31 -21.96 -5.07
C LEU A 97 -8.21 -21.06 -6.32
N GLU A 98 -9.34 -20.85 -6.98
CA GLU A 98 -9.50 -19.87 -8.06
C GLU A 98 -10.80 -19.09 -7.89
N PHE A 99 -10.72 -17.77 -8.03
CA PHE A 99 -11.87 -16.87 -8.12
C PHE A 99 -11.90 -16.22 -9.50
N THR A 100 -12.94 -16.49 -10.29
CA THR A 100 -13.07 -15.94 -11.65
C THR A 100 -14.15 -14.87 -11.72
N PHE A 101 -13.87 -13.77 -12.41
CA PHE A 101 -14.74 -12.61 -12.56
C PHE A 101 -15.04 -12.30 -14.03
N THR A 102 -15.95 -11.36 -14.28
CA THR A 102 -16.30 -10.93 -15.65
C THR A 102 -15.52 -9.72 -16.15
N LYS A 103 -14.73 -9.09 -15.27
CA LYS A 103 -13.90 -7.91 -15.57
C LYS A 103 -12.53 -8.09 -14.90
N PRO A 104 -11.48 -7.39 -15.38
CA PRO A 104 -10.14 -7.49 -14.81
C PRO A 104 -10.10 -7.15 -13.32
N VAL A 105 -9.31 -7.91 -12.58
CA VAL A 105 -9.02 -7.69 -11.17
C VAL A 105 -7.94 -6.63 -11.07
N LEU A 106 -8.23 -5.55 -10.35
CA LEU A 106 -7.34 -4.40 -10.21
C LEU A 106 -6.57 -4.41 -8.89
N ALA A 107 -7.09 -5.07 -7.86
CA ALA A 107 -6.39 -5.26 -6.60
C ALA A 107 -6.95 -6.45 -5.82
N VAL A 108 -6.07 -7.07 -5.02
CA VAL A 108 -6.43 -8.05 -3.99
C VAL A 108 -5.92 -7.53 -2.64
N ARG A 109 -6.72 -7.70 -1.58
CA ARG A 109 -6.28 -7.52 -0.19
C ARG A 109 -6.66 -8.75 0.61
N MET A 110 -5.79 -9.15 1.52
CA MET A 110 -6.03 -10.32 2.37
C MET A 110 -5.81 -9.99 3.84
N ARG A 111 -6.62 -10.64 4.67
CA ARG A 111 -6.44 -10.82 6.11
C ARG A 111 -6.72 -12.28 6.44
N HIS A 112 -6.43 -12.70 7.67
CA HIS A 112 -6.53 -14.10 8.07
C HIS A 112 -7.88 -14.78 7.76
N ASP A 113 -9.00 -14.04 7.83
CA ASP A 113 -10.35 -14.58 7.68
C ASP A 113 -11.09 -14.10 6.42
N LYS A 114 -10.48 -13.23 5.59
CA LYS A 114 -11.14 -12.61 4.42
C LYS A 114 -10.18 -12.29 3.28
N ILE A 115 -10.69 -12.44 2.06
CA ILE A 115 -10.07 -11.94 0.83
C ILE A 115 -11.00 -10.92 0.18
N VAL A 116 -10.43 -9.78 -0.22
CA VAL A 116 -11.11 -8.67 -0.88
C VAL A 116 -10.57 -8.56 -2.31
N ILE A 117 -11.47 -8.56 -3.28
CA ILE A 117 -11.15 -8.54 -4.70
C ILE A 117 -11.80 -7.31 -5.33
N VAL A 118 -10.99 -6.45 -5.92
CA VAL A 118 -11.42 -5.15 -6.45
C VAL A 118 -11.40 -5.16 -7.96
N LEU A 119 -12.54 -4.85 -8.55
CA LEU A 119 -12.73 -4.59 -9.97
C LEU A 119 -12.95 -3.08 -10.13
N ARG A 120 -13.03 -2.60 -11.38
CA ARG A 120 -13.15 -1.15 -11.67
C ARG A 120 -14.33 -0.45 -10.99
N ASN A 121 -15.46 -1.14 -10.82
CA ASN A 121 -16.69 -0.55 -10.26
C ASN A 121 -17.33 -1.40 -9.17
N ARG A 122 -16.65 -2.47 -8.72
CA ARG A 122 -17.18 -3.43 -7.74
C ARG A 122 -16.08 -3.96 -6.85
N ILE A 123 -16.42 -4.20 -5.59
CA ILE A 123 -15.58 -4.87 -4.61
C ILE A 123 -16.33 -6.08 -4.08
N TYR A 124 -15.68 -7.24 -4.13
CA TYR A 124 -16.19 -8.47 -3.53
C TYR A 124 -15.38 -8.82 -2.30
N VAL A 125 -16.06 -9.30 -1.25
CA VAL A 125 -15.42 -9.81 -0.04
C VAL A 125 -15.86 -11.24 0.17
N TYR A 126 -14.91 -12.16 0.31
CA TYR A 126 -15.16 -13.56 0.58
C TYR A 126 -14.59 -13.95 1.95
N SER A 127 -15.18 -14.96 2.59
CA SER A 127 -14.51 -15.69 3.67
C SER A 127 -13.27 -16.37 3.12
N PHE A 128 -12.24 -16.52 3.94
CA PHE A 128 -10.95 -17.09 3.54
C PHE A 128 -10.24 -17.68 4.77
N PRO A 129 -9.36 -18.70 4.65
CA PRO A 129 -9.05 -19.48 3.46
C PRO A 129 -10.00 -20.65 3.20
N ASP A 130 -10.64 -21.19 4.24
CA ASP A 130 -11.38 -22.45 4.15
C ASP A 130 -12.77 -22.26 3.53
N ASN A 131 -13.03 -22.99 2.44
CA ASN A 131 -14.29 -22.96 1.68
C ASN A 131 -14.85 -21.54 1.45
N PRO A 132 -14.16 -20.70 0.65
CA PRO A 132 -14.53 -19.31 0.47
C PRO A 132 -15.98 -19.11 0.01
N ARG A 133 -16.70 -18.22 0.70
CA ARG A 133 -18.07 -17.81 0.37
C ARG A 133 -18.14 -16.31 0.28
N LYS A 134 -18.89 -15.79 -0.70
CA LYS A 134 -19.11 -14.35 -0.83
C LYS A 134 -19.88 -13.84 0.39
N LEU A 135 -19.27 -12.92 1.12
CA LEU A 135 -19.84 -12.28 2.31
C LEU A 135 -20.47 -10.93 1.96
N PHE A 136 -19.76 -10.13 1.17
CA PHE A 136 -20.19 -8.78 0.81
C PHE A 136 -19.88 -8.47 -0.66
N GLU A 137 -20.67 -7.56 -1.20
CA GLU A 137 -20.49 -6.96 -2.52
C GLU A 137 -20.80 -5.47 -2.40
N PHE A 138 -19.90 -4.62 -2.88
CA PHE A 138 -20.06 -3.18 -2.87
C PHE A 138 -19.90 -2.64 -4.28
N ASP A 139 -20.86 -1.83 -4.73
CA ASP A 139 -20.65 -1.00 -5.91
C ASP A 139 -19.74 0.18 -5.55
N THR A 140 -18.87 0.56 -6.48
CA THR A 140 -17.99 1.72 -6.33
C THR A 140 -18.21 2.70 -7.48
N ARG A 141 -17.78 3.94 -7.29
CA ARG A 141 -17.47 4.82 -8.42
C ARG A 141 -16.36 4.19 -9.28
N ASP A 142 -16.09 4.76 -10.45
CA ASP A 142 -14.88 4.48 -11.21
C ASP A 142 -13.62 4.43 -10.32
N ASN A 143 -13.06 3.24 -10.20
CA ASN A 143 -11.88 2.93 -9.39
C ASN A 143 -10.82 2.25 -10.27
N PRO A 144 -10.25 2.96 -11.26
CA PRO A 144 -9.37 2.37 -12.27
C PRO A 144 -8.03 1.88 -11.69
N LYS A 145 -7.67 2.28 -10.47
CA LYS A 145 -6.45 1.86 -9.76
C LYS A 145 -6.71 0.77 -8.71
N GLY A 146 -7.95 0.25 -8.61
CA GLY A 146 -8.30 -0.76 -7.60
C GLY A 146 -8.08 -0.31 -6.16
N LEU A 147 -8.24 0.98 -5.87
CA LEU A 147 -7.97 1.56 -4.54
C LEU A 147 -8.89 0.93 -3.50
N CYS A 148 -8.28 0.26 -2.54
CA CYS A 148 -8.86 -0.12 -1.27
C CYS A 148 -7.73 -0.38 -0.26
N ASP A 149 -8.09 -0.33 1.01
CA ASP A 149 -7.23 -0.84 2.07
C ASP A 149 -8.04 -1.59 3.13
N LEU A 150 -7.43 -2.62 3.69
CA LEU A 150 -8.08 -3.55 4.63
C LEU A 150 -7.28 -3.55 5.93
N CYS A 151 -7.96 -3.27 7.04
CA CYS A 151 -7.32 -3.25 8.34
C CYS A 151 -6.74 -4.64 8.67
N PRO A 152 -5.43 -4.72 8.99
CA PRO A 152 -4.79 -5.98 9.32
C PRO A 152 -5.07 -6.44 10.75
N SER A 153 -5.69 -5.60 11.60
CA SER A 153 -6.03 -5.94 12.99
C SER A 153 -6.98 -7.13 13.08
N LEU A 154 -6.73 -8.00 14.06
CA LEU A 154 -7.65 -9.07 14.44
C LEU A 154 -8.91 -8.53 15.12
N GLU A 155 -8.82 -7.40 15.80
CA GLU A 155 -9.90 -6.79 16.58
C GLU A 155 -10.86 -5.97 15.71
N LYS A 156 -10.37 -5.39 14.61
CA LYS A 156 -11.15 -4.49 13.76
C LYS A 156 -11.10 -4.94 12.29
N GLN A 157 -12.27 -5.16 11.71
CA GLN A 157 -12.41 -5.67 10.33
C GLN A 157 -12.79 -4.57 9.35
N LEU A 158 -12.10 -3.44 9.41
CA LEU A 158 -12.45 -2.25 8.65
C LEU A 158 -11.89 -2.31 7.23
N LEU A 159 -12.76 -2.15 6.24
CA LEU A 159 -12.42 -1.95 4.84
C LEU A 159 -12.66 -0.48 4.47
N VAL A 160 -11.73 0.12 3.72
CA VAL A 160 -11.89 1.46 3.15
C VAL A 160 -11.66 1.46 1.64
N PHE A 161 -12.45 2.22 0.90
CA PHE A 161 -12.33 2.41 -0.55
C PHE A 161 -12.92 3.76 -0.98
N PRO A 162 -12.68 4.25 -2.21
CA PRO A 162 -13.32 5.46 -2.72
C PRO A 162 -14.86 5.32 -2.76
N GLY A 163 -15.57 6.28 -2.16
CA GLY A 163 -17.02 6.31 -2.13
C GLY A 163 -17.65 6.81 -3.43
N HIS A 164 -18.98 6.79 -3.51
CA HIS A 164 -19.72 7.21 -4.70
C HIS A 164 -19.58 8.71 -5.05
N LYS A 165 -19.29 9.57 -4.06
CA LYS A 165 -19.07 11.00 -4.28
C LYS A 165 -17.59 11.27 -4.55
N CYS A 166 -17.30 12.21 -5.46
CA CYS A 166 -15.92 12.62 -5.79
C CYS A 166 -15.16 12.98 -4.52
N GLY A 167 -13.96 12.41 -4.37
CA GLY A 167 -13.09 12.65 -3.21
C GLY A 167 -13.60 12.09 -1.88
N SER A 168 -14.69 11.33 -1.86
CA SER A 168 -15.18 10.68 -0.64
C SER A 168 -14.54 9.30 -0.43
N LEU A 169 -14.47 8.89 0.84
CA LEU A 169 -14.10 7.55 1.26
C LEU A 169 -15.33 6.86 1.83
N GLN A 170 -15.47 5.57 1.57
CA GLN A 170 -16.47 4.70 2.16
C GLN A 170 -15.78 3.67 3.04
N LEU A 171 -16.24 3.56 4.28
CA LEU A 171 -15.68 2.70 5.31
C LEU A 171 -16.76 1.70 5.76
N VAL A 172 -16.39 0.43 5.86
CA VAL A 172 -17.30 -0.66 6.20
C VAL A 172 -16.66 -1.59 7.22
N ASP A 173 -17.37 -1.87 8.30
CA ASP A 173 -17.00 -2.93 9.24
C ASP A 173 -17.44 -4.29 8.69
N LEU A 174 -16.50 -5.19 8.45
CA LEU A 174 -16.77 -6.51 7.88
C LEU A 174 -17.05 -7.59 8.94
N ALA A 175 -17.12 -7.24 10.22
CA ALA A 175 -17.38 -8.20 11.31
C ALA A 175 -18.82 -8.76 11.29
N SER A 176 -19.79 -7.95 10.85
CA SER A 176 -21.21 -8.33 10.84
C SER A 176 -21.57 -9.14 9.58
N THR A 177 -21.24 -10.43 9.60
CA THR A 177 -21.48 -11.36 8.48
C THR A 177 -22.81 -12.13 8.58
N LYS A 178 -23.55 -11.99 9.68
CA LYS A 178 -24.81 -12.72 9.88
C LYS A 178 -25.91 -12.16 8.96
N PRO A 179 -26.71 -13.03 8.31
CA PRO A 179 -27.90 -12.58 7.59
C PRO A 179 -28.81 -11.75 8.50
N GLY A 180 -29.21 -10.57 8.04
CA GLY A 180 -30.08 -9.65 8.79
C GLY A 180 -29.35 -8.64 9.70
N THR A 181 -28.04 -8.79 9.90
CA THR A 181 -27.22 -7.72 10.52
C THR A 181 -26.47 -6.97 9.42
N SER A 182 -26.73 -5.68 9.26
CA SER A 182 -25.99 -4.83 8.32
C SER A 182 -25.25 -3.74 9.08
N SER A 183 -23.93 -3.69 8.91
CA SER A 183 -23.14 -2.50 9.22
C SER A 183 -23.23 -1.56 8.03
N ALA A 184 -24.10 -0.55 8.13
CA ALA A 184 -24.21 0.45 7.09
C ALA A 184 -22.84 1.09 6.85
N PRO A 185 -22.35 1.13 5.59
CA PRO A 185 -21.16 1.88 5.25
C PRO A 185 -21.31 3.34 5.70
N PHE A 186 -20.22 3.94 6.16
CA PHE A 186 -20.20 5.37 6.42
C PHE A 186 -19.23 6.08 5.48
N THR A 187 -19.50 7.36 5.25
CA THR A 187 -18.78 8.16 4.26
C THR A 187 -18.02 9.30 4.92
N ILE A 188 -16.79 9.53 4.47
CA ILE A 188 -15.97 10.70 4.81
C ILE A 188 -15.77 11.51 3.53
N ASN A 189 -16.16 12.78 3.52
CA ASN A 189 -15.87 13.70 2.42
C ASN A 189 -14.42 14.21 2.52
N ALA A 190 -13.46 13.41 2.07
CA ALA A 190 -12.05 13.66 2.34
C ALA A 190 -11.44 14.75 1.43
N HIS A 191 -11.84 14.80 0.17
CA HIS A 191 -11.22 15.66 -0.85
C HIS A 191 -12.26 16.24 -1.82
N GLN A 192 -11.86 17.29 -2.56
CA GLN A 192 -12.67 17.89 -3.64
C GLN A 192 -12.45 17.23 -5.01
N SER A 193 -11.38 16.44 -5.15
CA SER A 193 -10.99 15.70 -6.36
C SER A 193 -10.88 14.23 -6.02
N ASP A 194 -10.85 13.37 -7.03
CA ASP A 194 -10.84 11.91 -6.82
C ASP A 194 -9.70 11.46 -5.91
N VAL A 195 -9.99 10.48 -5.07
CA VAL A 195 -9.01 9.85 -4.19
C VAL A 195 -8.00 9.11 -5.05
N ALA A 196 -6.71 9.33 -4.78
CA ALA A 196 -5.60 8.70 -5.49
C ALA A 196 -4.82 7.71 -4.62
N CYS A 197 -4.87 7.85 -3.30
CA CYS A 197 -4.22 6.95 -2.35
C CYS A 197 -5.00 6.91 -1.04
N VAL A 198 -5.07 5.74 -0.41
CA VAL A 198 -5.73 5.51 0.88
C VAL A 198 -4.96 4.46 1.67
N SER A 199 -4.86 4.64 2.99
CA SER A 199 -4.23 3.68 3.90
C SER A 199 -4.86 3.77 5.30
N LEU A 200 -5.06 2.64 5.95
CA LEU A 200 -5.43 2.50 7.35
C LEU A 200 -4.17 2.27 8.19
N ASN A 201 -4.17 2.78 9.43
CA ASN A 201 -3.15 2.37 10.40
C ASN A 201 -3.42 0.95 10.93
N GLN A 202 -2.42 0.35 11.59
CA GLN A 202 -2.50 -1.04 12.08
C GLN A 202 -3.74 -1.33 12.94
N PRO A 203 -4.12 -0.48 13.93
CA PRO A 203 -5.35 -0.67 14.70
C PRO A 203 -6.65 -0.35 13.94
N GLY A 204 -6.57 0.26 12.74
CA GLY A 204 -7.72 0.71 11.96
C GLY A 204 -8.48 1.87 12.60
N THR A 205 -7.84 2.65 13.47
CA THR A 205 -8.42 3.82 14.14
C THR A 205 -8.33 5.08 13.28
N VAL A 206 -7.33 5.17 12.40
CA VAL A 206 -7.08 6.34 11.55
C VAL A 206 -6.99 5.91 10.08
N VAL A 207 -7.61 6.69 9.19
CA VAL A 207 -7.44 6.58 7.75
C VAL A 207 -6.69 7.79 7.21
N ALA A 208 -5.62 7.55 6.45
CA ALA A 208 -4.94 8.55 5.65
C ALA A 208 -5.41 8.49 4.20
N SER A 209 -5.56 9.64 3.55
CA SER A 209 -5.89 9.71 2.12
C SER A 209 -5.29 10.92 1.44
N ALA A 210 -5.02 10.77 0.15
CA ALA A 210 -4.64 11.86 -0.75
C ALA A 210 -5.47 11.82 -2.02
N SER A 211 -5.72 12.98 -2.61
CA SER A 211 -6.41 13.08 -3.90
C SER A 211 -5.44 13.10 -5.08
N GLN A 212 -5.97 13.11 -6.30
CA GLN A 212 -5.21 13.29 -7.54
C GLN A 212 -4.38 14.59 -7.57
N LYS A 213 -4.73 15.60 -6.75
CA LYS A 213 -3.88 16.80 -6.61
C LYS A 213 -2.57 16.48 -5.88
N GLY A 214 -2.59 15.55 -4.91
CA GLY A 214 -1.41 15.06 -4.19
C GLY A 214 -0.53 16.09 -3.48
N THR A 215 -1.03 17.30 -3.26
CA THR A 215 -0.35 18.33 -2.46
C THR A 215 -0.56 18.14 -0.96
N LEU A 216 -1.68 17.50 -0.59
CA LEU A 216 -2.11 17.29 0.79
C LEU A 216 -2.42 15.81 1.04
N ILE A 217 -2.08 15.36 2.24
CA ILE A 217 -2.50 14.08 2.82
C ILE A 217 -3.36 14.43 4.04
N ARG A 218 -4.57 13.88 4.10
CA ARG A 218 -5.52 14.13 5.19
C ARG A 218 -5.75 12.86 5.98
N LEU A 219 -5.71 12.99 7.30
CA LEU A 219 -5.96 11.91 8.24
C LEU A 219 -7.29 12.15 8.93
N PHE A 220 -8.08 11.10 9.05
CA PHE A 220 -9.39 11.13 9.68
C PHE A 220 -9.49 10.03 10.71
N ASP A 221 -10.16 10.33 11.82
CA ASP A 221 -10.54 9.31 12.78
C ASP A 221 -11.68 8.46 12.20
N THR A 222 -11.52 7.15 12.25
CA THR A 222 -12.46 6.21 11.62
C THR A 222 -13.76 6.04 12.42
N GLN A 223 -13.84 6.50 13.66
CA GLN A 223 -15.04 6.38 14.50
C GLN A 223 -15.88 7.66 14.44
N SER A 224 -15.28 8.78 14.79
CA SER A 224 -15.88 10.12 14.82
C SER A 224 -16.01 10.76 13.44
N LYS A 225 -15.22 10.30 12.45
CA LYS A 225 -15.16 10.82 11.06
C LYS A 225 -14.53 12.21 10.97
N GLU A 226 -13.99 12.71 12.07
CA GLU A 226 -13.38 14.03 12.13
C GLU A 226 -12.01 14.03 11.46
N LYS A 227 -11.68 15.14 10.78
CA LYS A 227 -10.35 15.36 10.23
C LYS A 227 -9.39 15.65 11.39
N LEU A 228 -8.43 14.74 11.61
CA LEU A 228 -7.43 14.85 12.67
C LEU A 228 -6.30 15.80 12.29
N VAL A 229 -5.71 15.59 11.11
CA VAL A 229 -4.56 16.36 10.66
C VAL A 229 -4.53 16.47 9.14
N GLU A 230 -3.97 17.57 8.66
CA GLU A 230 -3.68 17.83 7.25
C GLU A 230 -2.19 18.07 7.08
N LEU A 231 -1.55 17.15 6.35
CA LEU A 231 -0.12 17.14 6.07
C LEU A 231 0.13 17.67 4.67
N ARG A 232 1.07 18.59 4.52
CA ARG A 232 1.48 19.15 3.24
C ARG A 232 2.71 18.43 2.73
N ARG A 233 2.53 17.69 1.63
CA ARG A 233 3.63 17.05 0.91
C ARG A 233 4.49 18.08 0.18
N GLY A 234 3.85 19.01 -0.53
CA GLY A 234 4.53 20.08 -1.27
C GLY A 234 3.55 21.11 -1.82
N THR A 235 4.08 22.14 -2.47
CA THR A 235 3.28 23.12 -3.23
C THR A 235 2.75 22.52 -4.52
N ASP A 236 3.60 21.75 -5.19
CA ASP A 236 3.33 21.30 -6.55
C ASP A 236 2.50 20.00 -6.54
N PRO A 237 1.56 19.86 -7.48
CA PRO A 237 0.85 18.60 -7.66
C PRO A 237 1.81 17.43 -7.91
N ALA A 238 1.47 16.27 -7.35
CA ALA A 238 2.24 15.04 -7.52
C ALA A 238 1.33 13.82 -7.45
N THR A 239 1.64 12.80 -8.24
CA THR A 239 0.98 11.49 -8.14
C THR A 239 1.62 10.73 -6.99
N LEU A 240 0.87 10.49 -5.91
CA LEU A 240 1.35 9.61 -4.84
C LEU A 240 1.27 8.15 -5.29
N TYR A 241 2.34 7.40 -5.01
CA TYR A 241 2.39 5.96 -5.26
C TYR A 241 1.89 5.17 -4.05
N CYS A 242 2.27 5.57 -2.83
CA CYS A 242 1.75 4.96 -1.62
C CYS A 242 1.78 5.92 -0.41
N ILE A 243 1.03 5.56 0.62
CA ILE A 243 1.06 6.14 1.96
C ILE A 243 1.10 4.96 2.93
N ASN A 244 1.97 5.01 3.93
CA ASN A 244 2.02 3.99 4.99
C ASN A 244 2.25 4.63 6.35
N PHE A 245 1.60 4.07 7.37
CA PHE A 245 1.86 4.39 8.77
C PHE A 245 3.03 3.56 9.31
N SER A 246 3.76 4.10 10.29
CA SER A 246 4.61 3.28 11.14
C SER A 246 3.75 2.35 12.00
N HIS A 247 4.30 1.21 12.44
CA HIS A 247 3.56 0.21 13.21
C HIS A 247 2.87 0.78 14.46
N ASP A 248 3.53 1.70 15.14
CA ASP A 248 3.03 2.38 16.34
C ASP A 248 2.18 3.62 16.02
N SER A 249 1.93 3.91 14.74
CA SER A 249 1.24 5.11 14.23
C SER A 249 1.88 6.44 14.66
N SER A 250 3.16 6.45 15.04
CA SER A 250 3.90 7.68 15.39
C SER A 250 4.30 8.50 14.17
N PHE A 251 4.44 7.86 13.01
CA PHE A 251 4.88 8.49 11.76
C PHE A 251 4.05 8.02 10.56
N LEU A 252 4.14 8.78 9.47
CA LEU A 252 3.59 8.44 8.17
C LEU A 252 4.61 8.76 7.08
N CYS A 253 4.78 7.85 6.13
CA CYS A 253 5.60 8.05 4.95
C CYS A 253 4.73 8.09 3.69
N ALA A 254 5.18 8.85 2.69
CA ALA A 254 4.52 8.93 1.39
C ALA A 254 5.53 9.11 0.27
N SER A 255 5.41 8.30 -0.79
CA SER A 255 6.21 8.39 -2.02
C SER A 255 5.39 9.00 -3.16
N SER A 256 6.04 9.69 -4.08
CA SER A 256 5.37 10.28 -5.26
C SER A 256 6.26 10.33 -6.49
N ASP A 257 5.65 10.68 -7.64
CA ASP A 257 6.29 10.93 -8.94
C ASP A 257 7.28 12.11 -8.98
N LYS A 258 7.62 12.68 -7.81
CA LYS A 258 8.63 13.73 -7.66
C LYS A 258 9.98 13.16 -7.24
N GLY A 259 10.13 11.83 -7.25
CA GLY A 259 11.35 11.17 -6.78
C GLY A 259 11.67 11.47 -5.32
N THR A 260 10.65 11.69 -4.49
CA THR A 260 10.82 12.04 -3.08
C THR A 260 9.92 11.19 -2.20
N VAL A 261 10.47 10.77 -1.07
CA VAL A 261 9.74 10.16 0.03
C VAL A 261 9.69 11.16 1.17
N HIS A 262 8.49 11.51 1.61
CA HIS A 262 8.26 12.42 2.73
C HIS A 262 7.91 11.64 4.00
N ILE A 263 8.43 12.09 5.14
CA ILE A 263 8.20 11.51 6.47
C ILE A 263 7.55 12.56 7.36
N PHE A 264 6.43 12.23 7.98
CA PHE A 264 5.66 13.11 8.85
C PHE A 264 5.53 12.50 10.24
N ALA A 265 5.74 13.31 11.28
CA ALA A 265 5.43 12.94 12.66
C ALA A 265 3.93 13.13 12.93
N LEU A 266 3.27 12.11 13.48
CA LEU A 266 1.84 12.13 13.78
C LEU A 266 1.55 12.32 15.27
N LYS A 267 2.33 11.70 16.16
CA LYS A 267 2.17 11.85 17.61
C LYS A 267 2.81 13.13 18.13
N ASP A 268 4.09 13.34 17.85
CA ASP A 268 4.77 14.60 18.16
C ASP A 268 4.81 15.52 16.92
N THR A 269 3.68 16.18 16.65
CA THR A 269 3.52 17.10 15.52
C THR A 269 4.41 18.34 15.58
N ARG A 270 5.13 18.58 16.68
CA ARG A 270 6.10 19.69 16.80
C ARG A 270 7.38 19.41 16.02
N LEU A 271 7.67 18.14 15.74
CA LEU A 271 8.80 17.72 14.91
C LEU A 271 8.60 18.10 13.43
N ASN A 272 7.35 18.22 12.99
CA ASN A 272 7.04 18.64 11.63
C ASN A 272 7.41 20.11 11.40
N ARG A 273 7.98 20.37 10.21
CA ARG A 273 8.23 21.75 9.77
C ARG A 273 6.90 22.49 9.62
N ARG A 274 6.87 23.76 10.02
CA ARG A 274 5.69 24.64 9.85
C ARG A 274 6.08 25.83 9.00
N SER A 275 5.12 26.34 8.22
CA SER A 275 5.33 27.55 7.41
C SER A 275 5.74 28.72 8.31
N ALA A 276 6.72 29.53 7.90
CA ALA A 276 7.12 30.73 8.63
C ALA A 276 5.95 31.72 8.82
N LEU A 277 5.01 31.73 7.87
CA LEU A 277 3.78 32.53 7.93
C LEU A 277 2.81 32.08 9.04
N ALA A 278 3.00 30.89 9.62
CA ALA A 278 2.24 30.45 10.80
C ALA A 278 2.69 31.10 12.10
N ARG A 279 3.91 31.67 12.12
CA ARG A 279 4.44 32.43 13.27
C ARG A 279 4.03 33.89 13.25
N VAL A 280 3.65 34.41 12.08
CA VAL A 280 3.08 35.75 11.91
C VAL A 280 1.57 35.60 12.02
N GLY A 281 1.02 35.80 13.22
CA GLY A 281 -0.39 35.53 13.53
C GLY A 281 -1.38 36.07 12.49
N LYS A 282 -2.54 35.42 12.37
CA LYS A 282 -3.64 35.68 11.42
C LYS A 282 -3.76 37.16 10.97
N VAL A 283 -3.11 37.53 9.88
CA VAL A 283 -3.36 38.82 9.21
C VAL A 283 -4.37 38.58 8.08
N GLY A 284 -5.65 38.76 8.42
CA GLY A 284 -6.76 38.86 7.46
C GLY A 284 -7.58 37.57 7.21
N PRO A 285 -8.82 37.69 6.67
CA PRO A 285 -9.83 36.63 6.71
C PRO A 285 -9.66 35.52 5.66
N MET A 286 -8.67 35.61 4.77
CA MET A 286 -8.60 34.80 3.54
C MET A 286 -7.37 33.88 3.42
N ILE A 287 -6.54 33.74 4.45
CA ILE A 287 -5.29 32.91 4.41
C ILE A 287 -5.36 31.69 5.36
N GLY A 288 -6.55 31.35 5.88
CA GLY A 288 -6.70 30.47 7.05
C GLY A 288 -6.30 28.99 6.89
N GLN A 289 -6.26 28.42 5.67
CA GLN A 289 -5.99 26.96 5.51
C GLN A 289 -4.53 26.63 5.16
N TYR A 290 -3.80 27.55 4.52
CA TYR A 290 -2.40 27.31 4.14
C TYR A 290 -1.45 27.35 5.36
N VAL A 291 -1.82 28.14 6.35
CA VAL A 291 -1.01 28.51 7.51
C VAL A 291 -1.02 27.42 8.59
N ASP A 292 -2.05 26.58 8.65
CA ASP A 292 -2.20 25.52 9.65
C ASP A 292 -1.61 24.16 9.21
N SER A 293 -1.20 24.04 7.93
CA SER A 293 -0.71 22.77 7.38
C SER A 293 0.72 22.42 7.83
N GLN A 294 0.92 21.15 8.21
CA GLN A 294 2.19 20.63 8.70
C GLN A 294 3.00 20.04 7.55
N TRP A 295 4.24 20.47 7.37
CA TRP A 295 5.16 19.93 6.35
C TRP A 295 5.93 18.73 6.89
N SER A 296 6.59 17.98 6.02
CA SER A 296 7.37 16.80 6.41
C SER A 296 8.49 17.15 7.40
N LEU A 297 8.67 16.30 8.41
CA LEU A 297 9.81 16.31 9.33
C LEU A 297 11.11 16.11 8.54
N ALA A 298 11.13 15.06 7.72
CA ALA A 298 12.28 14.64 6.93
C ALA A 298 11.81 14.20 5.53
N SER A 299 12.75 14.17 4.59
CA SER A 299 12.53 13.66 3.25
C SER A 299 13.83 13.17 2.65
N PHE A 300 13.76 12.20 1.75
CA PHE A 300 14.89 11.76 0.94
C PHE A 300 14.46 11.55 -0.50
N THR A 301 15.44 11.49 -1.40
CA THR A 301 15.23 11.32 -2.83
C THR A 301 15.44 9.88 -3.26
N VAL A 302 14.62 9.44 -4.21
CA VAL A 302 14.73 8.16 -4.93
C VAL A 302 14.71 8.48 -6.44
N PRO A 303 15.11 7.55 -7.32
CA PRO A 303 15.07 7.79 -8.77
C PRO A 303 13.70 8.31 -9.23
N ALA A 304 13.66 9.53 -9.78
CA ALA A 304 12.39 10.24 -10.04
C ALA A 304 11.53 9.60 -11.14
N GLU A 305 12.16 8.86 -12.04
CA GLU A 305 11.50 8.17 -13.15
C GLU A 305 10.94 6.80 -12.75
N SER A 306 11.13 6.39 -11.49
CA SER A 306 10.78 5.07 -10.99
C SER A 306 9.72 5.18 -9.89
N ALA A 307 8.58 4.53 -10.10
CA ALA A 307 7.57 4.41 -9.05
C ALA A 307 8.13 3.58 -7.89
N CYS A 308 7.82 3.97 -6.65
CA CYS A 308 8.26 3.23 -5.48
C CYS A 308 7.19 3.15 -4.40
N ILE A 309 7.19 2.03 -3.68
CA ILE A 309 6.48 1.90 -2.42
C ILE A 309 7.43 2.22 -1.26
N CYS A 310 6.91 2.76 -0.17
CA CYS A 310 7.69 3.04 1.03
C CYS A 310 6.98 2.59 2.29
N ALA A 311 7.75 2.14 3.29
CA ALA A 311 7.25 1.67 4.57
C ALA A 311 8.30 1.89 5.67
N PHE A 312 7.91 1.73 6.93
CA PHE A 312 8.84 1.87 8.04
C PHE A 312 9.54 0.53 8.31
N GLY A 313 10.86 0.59 8.50
CA GLY A 313 11.61 -0.57 8.97
C GLY A 313 11.23 -0.92 10.41
N ARG A 314 11.52 -2.16 10.82
CA ARG A 314 11.30 -2.59 12.20
C ARG A 314 12.32 -1.90 13.08
N ASN A 315 11.83 -1.22 14.12
CA ASN A 315 12.68 -0.49 15.04
C ASN A 315 13.55 -1.48 15.86
N THR A 316 14.80 -1.66 15.47
CA THR A 316 15.76 -2.57 16.14
C THR A 316 16.44 -1.93 17.35
N SER A 317 16.37 -0.59 17.48
CA SER A 317 17.00 0.16 18.58
C SER A 317 16.17 1.39 18.91
N LYS A 318 15.86 1.60 20.20
CA LYS A 318 14.90 2.59 20.73
C LYS A 318 14.94 4.03 20.15
N ASN A 319 16.00 4.42 19.46
CA ASN A 319 16.19 5.77 18.90
C ASN A 319 16.43 5.82 17.38
N VAL A 320 16.37 4.71 16.64
CA VAL A 320 16.63 4.69 15.19
C VAL A 320 15.35 4.34 14.46
N ASN A 321 14.75 5.34 13.81
CA ASN A 321 13.63 5.11 12.91
C ASN A 321 14.17 5.02 11.48
N SER A 322 13.73 4.02 10.73
CA SER A 322 14.10 3.86 9.33
C SER A 322 12.88 3.86 8.43
N VAL A 323 13.06 4.35 7.21
CA VAL A 323 12.10 4.24 6.12
C VAL A 323 12.78 3.53 4.96
N ILE A 324 12.06 2.60 4.38
CA ILE A 324 12.51 1.75 3.29
C ILE A 324 11.70 2.16 2.06
N ALA A 325 12.38 2.32 0.92
CA ALA A 325 11.76 2.55 -0.38
C ALA A 325 12.19 1.44 -1.34
N ILE A 326 11.20 0.85 -2.03
CA ILE A 326 11.37 -0.23 -2.99
C ILE A 326 10.82 0.26 -4.32
N CYS A 327 11.69 0.35 -5.31
CA CYS A 327 11.42 0.98 -6.59
C CYS A 327 11.21 -0.07 -7.68
N VAL A 328 10.34 0.21 -8.66
CA VAL A 328 10.05 -0.69 -9.78
C VAL A 328 11.24 -0.90 -10.72
N ASP A 329 12.28 -0.09 -10.61
CA ASP A 329 13.56 -0.27 -11.31
C ASP A 329 14.45 -1.37 -10.70
N GLY A 330 14.01 -2.02 -9.61
CA GLY A 330 14.78 -3.06 -8.94
C GLY A 330 15.63 -2.57 -7.77
N THR A 331 15.57 -1.28 -7.42
CA THR A 331 16.38 -0.72 -6.33
C THR A 331 15.67 -0.73 -4.98
N PHE A 332 16.45 -0.99 -3.94
CA PHE A 332 16.08 -0.96 -2.53
C PHE A 332 16.87 0.15 -1.83
N HIS A 333 16.19 0.96 -1.04
CA HIS A 333 16.79 2.08 -0.32
C HIS A 333 16.35 2.05 1.14
N LYS A 334 17.30 2.11 2.06
CA LYS A 334 17.02 2.26 3.49
C LYS A 334 17.59 3.57 3.99
N TYR A 335 16.75 4.39 4.60
CA TYR A 335 17.15 5.65 5.21
C TYR A 335 16.81 5.67 6.69
N VAL A 336 17.74 6.13 7.51
CA VAL A 336 17.50 6.41 8.94
C VAL A 336 17.21 7.90 9.11
N PHE A 337 16.25 8.22 9.96
CA PHE A 337 15.88 9.60 10.24
C PHE A 337 15.79 9.87 11.74
N THR A 338 16.04 11.12 12.10
CA THR A 338 16.09 11.57 13.49
C THR A 338 15.04 12.65 13.76
N PRO A 339 14.65 12.89 15.03
CA PRO A 339 13.62 13.87 15.38
C PRO A 339 13.95 15.33 15.00
N ASP A 340 15.22 15.68 14.80
CA ASP A 340 15.68 16.99 14.31
C ASP A 340 15.59 17.12 12.77
N GLY A 341 15.14 16.07 12.08
CA GLY A 341 14.86 16.09 10.65
C GLY A 341 16.03 15.70 9.75
N ASN A 342 17.14 15.20 10.31
CA ASN A 342 18.18 14.57 9.50
C ASN A 342 17.67 13.24 8.94
N CYS A 343 18.09 12.92 7.71
CA CYS A 343 17.68 11.71 7.01
C CYS A 343 18.85 11.22 6.14
N ASN A 344 19.48 10.13 6.55
CA ASN A 344 20.70 9.62 5.94
C ASN A 344 20.47 8.22 5.37
N ARG A 345 21.06 7.93 4.22
CA ARG A 345 21.01 6.58 3.63
C ARG A 345 21.84 5.64 4.49
N GLU A 346 21.22 4.55 4.94
CA GLU A 346 21.85 3.48 5.69
C GLU A 346 22.22 2.31 4.77
N ALA A 347 21.34 1.94 3.84
CA ALA A 347 21.60 0.86 2.88
C ALA A 347 21.04 1.19 1.48
N PHE A 348 21.67 0.59 0.48
CA PHE A 348 21.23 0.60 -0.92
C PHE A 348 21.60 -0.74 -1.54
N ASP A 349 20.63 -1.38 -2.17
CA ASP A 349 20.80 -2.67 -2.83
C ASP A 349 19.98 -2.71 -4.12
N VAL A 350 20.31 -3.64 -5.00
CA VAL A 350 19.51 -3.95 -6.19
C VAL A 350 18.86 -5.30 -5.94
N TYR A 351 17.61 -5.30 -5.48
CA TYR A 351 16.97 -6.51 -4.95
C TYR A 351 16.75 -7.60 -6.02
N LEU A 352 16.74 -7.20 -7.29
CA LEU A 352 16.64 -8.13 -8.41
C LEU A 352 17.93 -8.94 -8.66
N ASP A 353 19.07 -8.45 -8.17
CA ASP A 353 20.39 -9.08 -8.37
C ASP A 353 20.78 -9.98 -7.18
N ILE A 354 19.92 -10.12 -6.16
CA ILE A 354 20.23 -10.86 -4.91
C ILE A 354 20.33 -12.38 -5.11
N CYS A 355 19.87 -12.92 -6.24
CA CYS A 355 19.74 -14.37 -6.47
C CYS A 355 20.46 -14.90 -7.71
N ASP A 356 21.43 -14.17 -8.25
CA ASP A 356 22.23 -14.69 -9.38
C ASP A 356 23.45 -15.54 -8.93
N ASP A 357 23.67 -15.74 -7.63
CA ASP A 357 24.87 -16.39 -7.07
C ASP A 357 24.71 -17.88 -6.66
N ASP A 358 23.54 -18.51 -6.86
CA ASP A 358 23.35 -19.95 -6.55
C ASP A 358 23.73 -20.90 -7.71
N ASP A 359 24.50 -20.43 -8.69
CA ASP A 359 25.14 -21.24 -9.74
C ASP A 359 26.67 -21.33 -9.55
N PHE A 360 27.13 -21.94 -8.44
CA PHE A 360 28.54 -22.36 -8.29
C PHE A 360 28.72 -23.75 -7.66
#